data_AF-A0A2A4FMX5-F1
#
_entry.id   AF-A0A2A4FMX5-F1
#
_cell.length_a   1.000
_cell.length_b   1.000
_cell.length_c   1.000
_cell.angle_alpha   90.00
_cell.angle_beta   90.00
_cell.angle_gamma   90.00
#
_symmetry.space_group_name_H-M   'P 1'
#
loop_
_entity.id
_entity.type
_entity.pdbx_description
1 polymer ?
#
loop_
_entity_poly.entity_id
_entity_poly.type
_entity_poly.pdbx_seq_one_letter_code
_entity_poly.pdbx_strand_id
1 'polypeptide(L)'
;MAIPRQLAAAIADASSLIDRNGELPATERRKMLQLIEALSSAEHVDAGYLRRARLAIVCAMEVLERIDPYRDVVAEARAMVAKGLMALSGKYPLDRLQQECGDFHVKVVDLLEHGEAAYVSTYAGMAVFSAINTVLYDTNFDLVGENELNVPPDEWDASFYGSLAASGSAIWEGKGGMERRRAYWRWYLEQAIPLAWEVLVPGVAS
;
A
#
# COMPACT_ATOMS: atom_id res chain seq x y z
N MET A 1 4.86 -18.38 11.52
CA MET A 1 6.02 -17.88 12.30
C MET A 1 5.64 -16.54 12.90
N ALA A 2 6.22 -16.14 14.03
CA ALA A 2 5.87 -14.86 14.69
C ALA A 2 6.74 -13.70 14.16
N ILE A 3 6.14 -12.52 13.97
CA ILE A 3 6.89 -11.28 13.71
C ILE A 3 7.86 -10.96 14.86
N PRO A 4 8.95 -10.19 14.62
CA PRO A 4 9.87 -9.79 15.68
C PRO A 4 9.15 -9.06 16.81
N ARG A 5 9.57 -9.29 18.06
CA ARG A 5 8.95 -8.64 19.24
C ARG A 5 8.96 -7.11 19.15
N GLN A 6 10.03 -6.53 18.60
CA GLN A 6 10.15 -5.10 18.38
C GLN A 6 9.07 -4.58 17.41
N LEU A 7 8.80 -5.32 16.33
CA LEU A 7 7.74 -4.98 15.38
C LEU A 7 6.35 -5.14 16.02
N ALA A 8 6.12 -6.21 16.79
CA ALA A 8 4.86 -6.43 17.50
C ALA A 8 4.56 -5.31 18.52
N ALA A 9 5.58 -4.86 19.25
CA ALA A 9 5.45 -3.74 20.19
C ALA A 9 5.13 -2.44 19.44
N ALA A 10 5.85 -2.16 18.35
CA ALA A 10 5.63 -0.96 17.54
C ALA A 10 4.23 -0.91 16.90
N ILE A 11 3.69 -2.06 16.48
CA ILE A 11 2.30 -2.21 16.01
C ILE A 11 1.32 -1.82 17.12
N ALA A 12 1.51 -2.34 18.34
CA ALA A 12 0.63 -2.04 19.47
C ALA A 12 0.67 -0.54 19.83
N ASP A 13 1.86 0.06 19.83
CA ASP A 13 2.04 1.49 20.09
C ASP A 13 1.36 2.34 19.00
N ALA A 14 1.60 2.03 17.72
CA ALA A 14 1.01 2.74 16.59
C ALA A 14 -0.53 2.65 16.56
N SER A 15 -1.11 1.51 16.96
CA SER A 15 -2.57 1.36 17.06
C SER A 15 -3.20 2.35 18.04
N SER A 16 -2.47 2.76 19.09
CA SER A 16 -2.92 3.78 20.04
C SER A 16 -2.84 5.22 19.50
N LEU A 17 -2.09 5.43 18.41
CA LEU A 17 -1.86 6.73 17.79
C LEU A 17 -2.84 7.04 16.65
N ILE A 18 -3.75 6.12 16.30
CA ILE A 18 -4.82 6.39 15.33
C ILE A 18 -5.72 7.49 15.90
N ASP A 19 -5.70 8.65 15.25
CA ASP A 19 -6.25 9.89 15.78
C ASP A 19 -7.79 9.86 15.91
N ARG A 20 -8.38 10.96 16.39
CA ARG A 20 -9.84 11.08 16.51
C ARG A 20 -10.61 10.98 15.19
N ASN A 21 -9.97 11.27 14.05
CA ASN A 21 -10.55 11.16 12.71
C ASN A 21 -10.39 9.75 12.12
N GLY A 22 -9.78 8.84 12.90
CA GLY A 22 -9.52 7.48 12.47
C GLY A 22 -8.31 7.37 11.56
N GLU A 23 -7.43 8.38 11.50
CA GLU A 23 -6.23 8.39 10.65
C GLU A 23 -4.99 7.94 11.43
N LEU A 24 -4.17 7.09 10.81
CA LEU A 24 -2.83 6.79 11.30
C LEU A 24 -1.86 7.85 10.75
N PRO A 25 -1.19 8.64 11.59
CA PRO A 25 -0.35 9.74 11.13
C PRO A 25 0.73 9.26 10.15
N ALA A 26 1.00 10.05 9.11
CA ALA A 26 2.01 9.76 8.10
C ALA A 26 3.38 9.46 8.73
N THR A 27 3.75 10.21 9.77
CA THR A 27 5.01 9.98 10.52
C THR A 27 5.08 8.59 11.16
N GLU A 28 3.96 8.05 11.63
CA GLU A 28 3.92 6.70 12.20
C GLU A 28 4.01 5.63 11.10
N ARG A 29 3.39 5.87 9.93
CA ARG A 29 3.56 5.00 8.76
C ARG A 29 5.02 4.92 8.33
N ARG A 30 5.72 6.06 8.23
CA ARG A 30 7.17 6.11 7.93
C ARG A 30 7.98 5.32 8.96
N LYS A 31 7.74 5.52 10.26
CA LYS A 31 8.44 4.79 11.33
C LYS A 31 8.24 3.28 11.21
N MET A 32 7.04 2.81 10.87
CA MET A 32 6.79 1.38 10.65
C MET A 32 7.62 0.85 9.48
N LEU A 33 7.65 1.55 8.35
CA LEU A 33 8.43 1.13 7.18
C LEU A 33 9.95 1.15 7.44
N GLN A 34 10.44 2.13 8.20
CA GLN A 34 11.84 2.21 8.63
C GLN A 34 12.20 1.08 9.60
N LEU A 35 11.30 0.72 10.52
CA LEU A 35 11.50 -0.41 11.41
C LEU A 35 11.51 -1.73 10.64
N ILE A 36 10.63 -1.88 9.65
CA ILE A 36 10.65 -3.03 8.75
C ILE A 36 12.00 -3.11 8.04
N GLU A 37 12.53 -2.02 7.49
CA GLU A 37 13.87 -1.99 6.88
C GLU A 37 14.95 -2.44 7.87
N ALA A 38 15.07 -1.78 9.01
CA ALA A 38 16.14 -2.01 9.98
C ALA A 38 16.16 -3.45 10.52
N LEU A 39 14.97 -4.05 10.73
CA LEU A 39 14.86 -5.43 11.18
C LEU A 39 15.17 -6.42 10.05
N SER A 40 14.80 -6.08 8.81
CA SER A 40 14.97 -6.97 7.66
C SER A 40 16.39 -6.98 7.12
N SER A 41 17.09 -5.84 7.15
CA SER A 41 18.48 -5.72 6.71
C SER A 41 19.44 -6.61 7.50
N ALA A 42 19.05 -7.00 8.72
CA ALA A 42 19.78 -7.97 9.54
C ALA A 42 19.65 -9.42 9.02
N GLU A 43 18.61 -9.72 8.25
CA GLU A 43 18.36 -11.04 7.65
C GLU A 43 18.95 -11.16 6.25
N HIS A 44 18.72 -10.17 5.39
CA HIS A 44 19.25 -10.09 4.02
C HIS A 44 19.10 -8.68 3.45
N VAL A 45 19.99 -8.29 2.53
CA VAL A 45 19.98 -6.96 1.90
C VAL A 45 18.64 -6.63 1.22
N ASP A 46 18.02 -7.61 0.56
CA ASP A 46 16.74 -7.40 -0.16
C ASP A 46 15.50 -7.60 0.71
N ALA A 47 15.63 -8.09 1.95
CA ALA A 47 14.47 -8.49 2.76
C ALA A 47 13.56 -7.30 3.08
N GLY A 48 14.14 -6.13 3.32
CA GLY A 48 13.38 -4.91 3.62
C GLY A 48 12.51 -4.49 2.45
N TYR A 49 13.10 -4.38 1.26
CA TYR A 49 12.41 -4.11 0.00
C TYR A 49 11.27 -5.12 -0.23
N LEU A 50 11.57 -6.43 -0.16
CA LEU A 50 10.57 -7.47 -0.44
C LEU A 50 9.36 -7.39 0.51
N ARG A 51 9.59 -7.09 1.78
CA ARG A 51 8.52 -6.92 2.78
C ARG A 51 7.70 -5.65 2.53
N ARG A 52 8.33 -4.53 2.19
CA ARG A 52 7.62 -3.29 1.84
C ARG A 52 6.79 -3.43 0.57
N ALA A 53 7.37 -4.00 -0.48
CA ALA A 53 6.66 -4.24 -1.73
C ALA A 53 5.46 -5.18 -1.55
N ARG A 54 5.63 -6.24 -0.75
CA ARG A 54 4.49 -7.10 -0.39
C ARG A 54 3.45 -6.38 0.44
N LEU A 55 3.85 -5.56 1.41
CA LEU A 55 2.91 -4.77 2.22
C LEU A 55 2.07 -3.86 1.33
N ALA A 56 2.68 -3.19 0.36
CA ALA A 56 1.99 -2.36 -0.60
C ALA A 56 0.98 -3.18 -1.44
N ILE A 57 1.37 -4.35 -1.93
CA ILE A 57 0.46 -5.27 -2.64
C ILE A 57 -0.71 -5.72 -1.75
N VAL A 58 -0.46 -6.07 -0.49
CA VAL A 58 -1.52 -6.45 0.46
C VAL A 58 -2.51 -5.31 0.66
N CYS A 59 -2.01 -4.06 0.80
CA CYS A 59 -2.85 -2.87 0.89
C CYS A 59 -3.73 -2.68 -0.34
N ALA A 60 -3.17 -2.87 -1.54
CA ALA A 60 -3.90 -2.78 -2.80
C ALA A 60 -4.98 -3.87 -2.92
N MET A 61 -4.66 -5.11 -2.54
CA MET A 61 -5.60 -6.23 -2.59
C MET A 61 -6.82 -6.03 -1.68
N GLU A 62 -6.65 -5.43 -0.50
CA GLU A 62 -7.74 -5.16 0.44
C GLU A 62 -8.84 -4.27 -0.14
N VAL A 63 -8.45 -3.35 -1.03
CA VAL A 63 -9.39 -2.36 -1.61
C VAL A 63 -9.72 -2.63 -3.06
N LEU A 64 -9.06 -3.58 -3.72
CA LEU A 64 -9.15 -3.84 -5.16
C LEU A 64 -10.61 -3.95 -5.65
N GLU A 65 -11.45 -4.67 -4.92
CA GLU A 65 -12.85 -4.90 -5.33
C GLU A 65 -13.71 -3.61 -5.28
N ARG A 66 -13.21 -2.52 -4.69
CA ARG A 66 -13.87 -1.21 -4.67
C ARG A 66 -13.73 -0.45 -5.99
N ILE A 67 -12.95 -0.99 -6.94
CA ILE A 67 -12.92 -0.50 -8.32
C ILE A 67 -14.25 -0.80 -9.04
N ASP A 68 -15.07 -1.75 -8.57
CA ASP A 68 -16.43 -1.94 -9.08
C ASP A 68 -17.23 -0.61 -9.03
N PRO A 69 -18.02 -0.27 -10.09
CA PRO A 69 -18.48 -1.13 -11.18
C PRO A 69 -17.59 -1.20 -12.44
N TYR A 70 -16.38 -0.64 -12.43
CA TYR A 70 -15.48 -0.58 -13.60
C TYR A 70 -14.75 -1.91 -13.82
N ARG A 71 -15.46 -2.90 -14.35
CA ARG A 71 -15.02 -4.31 -14.41
C ARG A 71 -13.75 -4.57 -15.21
N ASP A 72 -13.54 -3.81 -16.28
CA ASP A 72 -12.31 -3.82 -17.07
C ASP A 72 -11.12 -3.37 -16.22
N VAL A 73 -11.26 -2.26 -15.49
CA VAL A 73 -10.23 -1.77 -14.56
C VAL A 73 -10.00 -2.75 -13.40
N VAL A 74 -11.06 -3.39 -12.86
CA VAL A 74 -10.92 -4.47 -11.86
C VAL A 74 -10.08 -5.63 -12.40
N ALA A 75 -10.36 -6.09 -13.62
CA ALA A 75 -9.64 -7.20 -14.23
C ALA A 75 -8.15 -6.86 -14.44
N GLU A 76 -7.86 -5.64 -14.88
CA GLU A 76 -6.50 -5.16 -15.06
C GLU A 76 -5.77 -4.96 -13.74
N ALA A 77 -6.43 -4.43 -12.72
CA ALA A 77 -5.89 -4.31 -11.37
C ALA A 77 -5.47 -5.67 -10.80
N ARG A 78 -6.30 -6.72 -10.96
CA ARG A 78 -5.94 -8.10 -10.57
C ARG A 78 -4.74 -8.61 -11.34
N ALA A 79 -4.68 -8.32 -12.65
CA ALA A 79 -3.55 -8.70 -13.47
C ALA A 79 -2.25 -7.98 -13.04
N MET A 80 -2.32 -6.70 -12.69
CA MET A 80 -1.18 -5.93 -12.17
C MET A 80 -0.66 -6.52 -10.87
N VAL A 81 -1.53 -6.79 -9.89
CA VAL A 81 -1.14 -7.43 -8.63
C VAL A 81 -0.45 -8.78 -8.88
N ALA A 82 -1.01 -9.62 -9.75
CA ALA A 82 -0.41 -10.91 -10.08
C ALA A 82 0.98 -10.77 -10.72
N LYS A 83 1.15 -9.82 -11.65
CA LYS A 83 2.44 -9.53 -12.29
C LYS A 83 3.45 -8.95 -11.31
N GLY A 84 3.02 -8.08 -10.38
CA GLY A 84 3.86 -7.56 -9.29
C GLY A 84 4.41 -8.68 -8.40
N LEU A 85 3.56 -9.62 -7.99
CA LEU A 85 4.00 -10.81 -7.23
C LEU A 85 4.96 -11.71 -8.04
N MET A 86 4.72 -11.87 -9.35
CA MET A 86 5.65 -12.59 -10.22
C MET A 86 6.98 -11.86 -10.36
N ALA A 87 6.98 -10.53 -10.47
CA ALA A 87 8.18 -9.71 -10.54
C ALA A 87 9.03 -9.82 -9.26
N LEU A 88 8.40 -9.76 -8.08
CA LEU A 88 9.09 -9.97 -6.79
C LEU A 88 9.75 -11.36 -6.67
N SER A 89 9.29 -12.35 -7.44
CA SER A 89 9.89 -13.69 -7.50
C SER A 89 10.82 -13.91 -8.71
N GLY A 90 11.14 -12.84 -9.46
CA GLY A 90 12.00 -12.90 -10.65
C GLY A 90 11.36 -13.59 -11.86
N LYS A 91 10.03 -13.80 -11.84
CA LYS A 91 9.27 -14.52 -12.88
C LYS A 91 8.58 -13.60 -13.88
N TYR A 92 8.72 -12.28 -13.72
CA TYR A 92 8.15 -11.30 -14.64
C TYR A 92 9.12 -10.12 -14.85
N PRO A 93 9.37 -9.68 -16.10
CA PRO A 93 10.31 -8.60 -16.39
C PRO A 93 9.84 -7.24 -15.84
N LEU A 94 10.74 -6.50 -15.19
CA LEU A 94 10.43 -5.20 -14.57
C LEU A 94 10.16 -4.09 -15.59
N ASP A 95 10.87 -4.09 -16.71
CA ASP A 95 10.67 -3.15 -17.82
C ASP A 95 9.26 -3.29 -18.43
N ARG A 96 8.81 -4.53 -18.60
CA ARG A 96 7.46 -4.81 -19.05
C ARG A 96 6.41 -4.41 -18.00
N LEU A 97 6.66 -4.70 -16.73
CA LEU A 97 5.77 -4.31 -15.64
C LEU A 97 5.63 -2.79 -15.56
N GLN A 98 6.73 -2.05 -15.72
CA GLN A 98 6.74 -0.59 -15.73
C GLN A 98 5.87 -0.03 -16.87
N GLN A 99 6.02 -0.55 -18.09
CA GLN A 99 5.20 -0.12 -19.22
C GLN A 99 3.70 -0.37 -18.97
N GLU A 100 3.35 -1.60 -18.58
CA GLU A 100 1.95 -1.97 -18.36
C GLU A 100 1.34 -1.24 -17.14
N CYS A 101 2.15 -0.87 -16.13
CA CYS A 101 1.73 -0.03 -15.02
C CYS A 101 1.38 1.40 -15.47
N GLY A 102 2.15 1.95 -16.41
CA GLY A 102 1.86 3.26 -17.02
C GLY A 102 0.53 3.25 -17.77
N ASP A 103 0.27 2.22 -18.57
CA ASP A 103 -1.00 2.06 -19.29
C ASP A 103 -2.19 1.89 -18.32
N PHE A 104 -2.00 1.14 -17.23
CA PHE A 104 -3.00 0.98 -16.18
C PHE A 104 -3.29 2.30 -15.46
N HIS A 105 -2.26 3.11 -15.17
CA HIS A 105 -2.41 4.40 -14.52
C HIS A 105 -3.34 5.34 -15.31
N VAL A 106 -3.15 5.42 -16.63
CA VAL A 106 -4.01 6.23 -17.50
C VAL A 106 -5.48 5.83 -17.33
N LYS A 107 -5.79 4.54 -17.37
CA LYS A 107 -7.17 4.04 -17.19
C LYS A 107 -7.76 4.36 -15.82
N VAL A 108 -6.94 4.32 -14.76
CA VAL A 108 -7.38 4.70 -13.42
C VAL A 108 -7.69 6.19 -13.36
N VAL A 109 -6.85 7.03 -13.95
CA VAL A 109 -7.07 8.49 -14.00
C VAL A 109 -8.32 8.82 -14.83
N ASP A 110 -8.55 8.13 -15.94
CA ASP A 110 -9.74 8.31 -16.78
C ASP A 110 -11.04 8.06 -16.01
N LEU A 111 -11.03 7.27 -14.93
CA LEU A 111 -12.22 7.09 -14.07
C LEU A 111 -12.70 8.41 -13.47
N LEU A 112 -11.83 9.39 -13.27
CA LEU A 112 -12.19 10.71 -12.76
C LEU A 112 -13.17 11.46 -13.69
N GLU A 113 -13.26 11.10 -14.97
CA GLU A 113 -14.26 11.64 -15.89
C GLU A 113 -15.71 11.32 -15.46
N HIS A 114 -15.89 10.28 -14.65
CA HIS A 114 -17.18 9.92 -14.06
C HIS A 114 -17.53 10.70 -12.76
N GLY A 115 -16.67 11.64 -12.35
CA GLY A 115 -16.90 12.54 -11.22
C GLY A 115 -16.83 11.86 -9.85
N GLU A 116 -17.45 12.47 -8.84
CA GLU A 116 -17.35 12.01 -7.43
C GLU A 116 -17.78 10.55 -7.23
N ALA A 117 -18.66 10.02 -8.08
CA ALA A 117 -19.10 8.62 -8.02
C ALA A 117 -17.95 7.62 -8.21
N ALA A 118 -16.88 8.01 -8.90
CA ALA A 118 -15.74 7.16 -9.21
C ALA A 118 -14.53 7.37 -8.28
N TYR A 119 -14.60 8.28 -7.31
CA TYR A 119 -13.44 8.58 -6.45
C TYR A 119 -12.97 7.36 -5.68
N VAL A 120 -13.88 6.58 -5.10
CA VAL A 120 -13.54 5.34 -4.38
C VAL A 120 -12.86 4.33 -5.31
N SER A 121 -13.38 4.17 -6.52
CA SER A 121 -12.81 3.27 -7.53
C SER A 121 -11.43 3.76 -7.99
N THR A 122 -11.26 5.07 -8.14
CA THR A 122 -9.99 5.71 -8.49
C THR A 122 -8.97 5.49 -7.37
N TYR A 123 -9.32 5.75 -6.11
CA TYR A 123 -8.42 5.50 -4.98
C TYR A 123 -7.99 4.04 -4.88
N ALA A 124 -8.91 3.10 -5.11
CA ALA A 124 -8.58 1.68 -5.13
C ALA A 124 -7.64 1.31 -6.31
N GLY A 125 -7.86 1.89 -7.49
CA GLY A 125 -6.95 1.74 -8.64
C GLY A 125 -5.57 2.35 -8.36
N MET A 126 -5.53 3.52 -7.75
CA MET A 126 -4.28 4.20 -7.37
C MET A 126 -3.51 3.43 -6.28
N ALA A 127 -4.20 2.73 -5.38
CA ALA A 127 -3.54 1.82 -4.43
C ALA A 127 -2.79 0.71 -5.17
N VAL A 128 -3.37 0.16 -6.24
CA VAL A 128 -2.71 -0.86 -7.09
C VAL A 128 -1.53 -0.24 -7.84
N PHE A 129 -1.71 0.92 -8.47
CA PHE A 129 -0.63 1.65 -9.16
C PHE A 129 0.56 1.92 -8.22
N SER A 130 0.29 2.51 -7.05
CA SER A 130 1.31 2.82 -6.04
C SER A 130 2.00 1.56 -5.49
N ALA A 131 1.27 0.45 -5.36
CA ALA A 131 1.86 -0.84 -4.99
C ALA A 131 2.83 -1.36 -6.05
N ILE A 132 2.49 -1.25 -7.34
CA ILE A 132 3.40 -1.63 -8.42
C ILE A 132 4.61 -0.70 -8.50
N ASN A 133 4.44 0.61 -8.26
CA ASN A 133 5.60 1.51 -8.14
C ASN A 133 6.52 1.12 -6.98
N THR A 134 5.97 0.66 -5.85
CA THR A 134 6.80 0.14 -4.75
C THR A 134 7.54 -1.14 -5.16
N VAL A 135 6.95 -2.01 -5.99
CA VAL A 135 7.65 -3.17 -6.56
C VAL A 135 8.79 -2.72 -7.49
N LEU A 136 8.58 -1.70 -8.30
CA LEU A 136 9.54 -1.25 -9.31
C LEU A 136 10.70 -0.43 -8.72
N TYR A 137 10.42 0.42 -7.72
CA TYR A 137 11.34 1.46 -7.26
C TYR A 137 11.55 1.49 -5.75
N ASP A 138 10.93 0.56 -5.01
CA ASP A 138 10.86 0.59 -3.54
C ASP A 138 10.12 1.83 -3.00
N THR A 139 9.97 1.90 -1.68
CA THR A 139 9.42 3.05 -0.97
C THR A 139 10.38 4.24 -1.03
N ASN A 140 9.88 5.39 -1.47
CA ASN A 140 10.60 6.65 -1.38
C ASN A 140 10.59 7.19 0.07
N PHE A 141 11.67 6.95 0.80
CA PHE A 141 11.80 7.38 2.20
C PHE A 141 11.94 8.90 2.40
N ASP A 142 12.14 9.68 1.34
CA ASP A 142 12.19 11.15 1.40
C ASP A 142 10.78 11.76 1.41
N LEU A 143 9.80 11.07 0.82
CA LEU A 143 8.41 11.53 0.74
C LEU A 143 7.50 10.81 1.73
N VAL A 144 7.75 9.54 2.04
CA VAL A 144 6.88 8.80 2.95
C VAL A 144 6.89 9.43 4.34
N GLY A 145 5.70 9.67 4.87
CA GLY A 145 5.51 10.32 6.16
C GLY A 145 5.52 11.84 6.15
N GLU A 146 5.71 12.47 4.99
CA GLU A 146 5.35 13.87 4.79
C GLU A 146 3.83 14.04 4.80
N ASN A 147 3.37 15.26 5.06
CA ASN A 147 1.96 15.59 4.97
C ASN A 147 1.48 15.42 3.52
N GLU A 148 0.41 14.66 3.30
CA GLU A 148 -0.10 14.33 1.97
C GLU A 148 -0.49 15.56 1.15
N LEU A 149 -0.84 16.68 1.79
CA LEU A 149 -1.09 17.96 1.11
C LEU A 149 0.15 18.57 0.46
N ASN A 150 1.35 18.16 0.89
CA ASN A 150 2.64 18.61 0.33
C ASN A 150 3.25 17.60 -0.64
N VAL A 151 2.64 16.42 -0.80
CA VAL A 151 3.12 15.33 -1.65
C VAL A 151 2.21 15.25 -2.87
N PRO A 152 2.76 15.21 -4.11
CA PRO A 152 1.95 14.98 -5.29
C PRO A 152 1.10 13.70 -5.16
N PRO A 153 -0.16 13.66 -5.60
CA PRO A 153 -0.99 12.47 -5.49
C PRO A 153 -0.33 11.19 -6.07
N ASP A 154 0.37 11.30 -7.19
CA ASP A 154 1.05 10.16 -7.83
C ASP A 154 2.17 9.55 -6.95
N GLU A 155 2.64 10.28 -5.94
CA GLU A 155 3.69 9.89 -5.00
C GLU A 155 3.11 9.37 -3.66
N TRP A 156 1.79 9.38 -3.47
CA TRP A 156 1.18 8.81 -2.26
C TRP A 156 1.36 7.29 -2.21
N ASP A 157 1.57 6.78 -1.00
CA ASP A 157 1.78 5.36 -0.78
C ASP A 157 0.46 4.54 -0.92
N ALA A 158 0.61 3.25 -1.24
CA ALA A 158 -0.52 2.35 -1.45
C ALA A 158 -1.42 2.19 -0.21
N SER A 159 -0.85 2.33 0.99
CA SER A 159 -1.60 2.22 2.24
C SER A 159 -2.50 3.44 2.45
N PHE A 160 -2.03 4.63 2.10
CA PHE A 160 -2.83 5.85 2.15
C PHE A 160 -3.97 5.80 1.14
N TYR A 161 -3.68 5.45 -0.12
CA TYR A 161 -4.74 5.24 -1.12
C TYR A 161 -5.76 4.19 -0.69
N GLY A 162 -5.30 3.09 -0.07
CA GLY A 162 -6.19 2.10 0.51
C GLY A 162 -7.08 2.66 1.63
N SER A 163 -6.56 3.52 2.49
CA SER A 163 -7.34 4.20 3.53
C SER A 163 -8.42 5.12 2.94
N LEU A 164 -8.10 5.82 1.85
CA LEU A 164 -9.03 6.66 1.10
C LEU A 164 -10.14 5.81 0.46
N ALA A 165 -9.79 4.72 -0.20
CA ALA A 165 -10.77 3.80 -0.79
C ALA A 165 -11.66 3.13 0.28
N ALA A 166 -11.10 2.78 1.44
CA ALA A 166 -11.84 2.16 2.54
C ALA A 166 -12.82 3.14 3.21
N SER A 167 -12.38 4.39 3.41
CA SER A 167 -13.15 5.40 4.12
C SER A 167 -14.05 6.25 3.21
N GLY A 168 -13.74 6.31 1.92
CA GLY A 168 -14.45 7.05 0.89
C GLY A 168 -13.87 8.41 0.54
N SER A 169 -12.96 8.97 1.34
CA SER A 169 -12.35 10.28 1.10
C SER A 169 -11.18 10.59 2.04
N ALA A 170 -10.44 11.66 1.74
CA ALA A 170 -9.41 12.18 2.64
C ALA A 170 -10.00 12.94 3.84
N ILE A 171 -9.21 13.11 4.91
CA ILE A 171 -9.65 13.77 6.15
C ILE A 171 -10.00 15.25 5.93
N TRP A 172 -9.27 15.95 5.06
CA TRP A 172 -9.42 17.38 4.83
C TRP A 172 -10.64 17.72 3.97
N GLU A 173 -11.23 16.73 3.31
CA GLU A 173 -12.45 16.91 2.52
C GLU A 173 -13.71 16.93 3.40
N GLY A 174 -13.59 16.60 4.69
CA GLY A 174 -14.72 16.51 5.62
C GLY A 174 -15.77 15.47 5.23
N LYS A 175 -15.46 14.60 4.26
CA LYS A 175 -16.26 13.49 3.76
C LYS A 175 -15.73 12.16 4.33
N GLY A 176 -16.37 11.06 3.94
CA GLY A 176 -15.93 9.70 4.29
C GLY A 176 -16.26 9.26 5.72
N GLY A 177 -15.86 8.03 6.06
CA GLY A 177 -16.18 7.39 7.33
C GLY A 177 -14.97 7.22 8.23
N MET A 178 -14.92 8.00 9.33
CA MET A 178 -13.86 7.90 10.34
C MET A 178 -13.66 6.48 10.89
N GLU A 179 -14.75 5.75 11.16
CA GLU A 179 -14.68 4.39 11.69
C GLU A 179 -14.17 3.39 10.65
N ARG A 180 -14.48 3.60 9.36
CA ARG A 180 -13.94 2.77 8.27
C ARG A 180 -12.44 3.01 8.09
N ARG A 181 -11.99 4.27 8.17
CA ARG A 181 -10.57 4.64 8.14
C ARG A 181 -9.81 4.00 9.30
N ARG A 182 -10.37 4.11 10.51
CA ARG A 182 -9.80 3.48 11.72
C ARG A 182 -9.72 1.96 11.56
N ALA A 183 -10.77 1.32 11.04
CA ALA A 183 -10.77 -0.11 10.80
C ALA A 183 -9.69 -0.52 9.78
N TYR A 184 -9.54 0.25 8.70
CA TYR A 184 -8.48 0.03 7.72
C TYR A 184 -7.08 0.12 8.35
N TRP A 185 -6.80 1.17 9.13
CA TRP A 185 -5.48 1.31 9.75
C TRP A 185 -5.20 0.26 10.82
N ARG A 186 -6.22 -0.18 11.57
CA ARG A 186 -6.08 -1.33 12.48
C ARG A 186 -5.75 -2.61 11.69
N TRP A 187 -6.46 -2.87 10.60
CA TRP A 187 -6.15 -4.00 9.73
C TRP A 187 -4.74 -3.91 9.14
N TYR A 188 -4.31 -2.72 8.71
CA TYR A 188 -2.96 -2.47 8.20
C TYR A 188 -1.90 -2.87 9.23
N LEU A 189 -2.05 -2.39 10.46
CA LEU A 189 -1.11 -2.66 11.56
C LEU A 189 -1.14 -4.11 12.04
N GLU A 190 -2.34 -4.65 12.27
CA GLU A 190 -2.53 -5.93 12.97
C GLU A 190 -2.54 -7.15 12.04
N GLN A 191 -2.77 -6.96 10.74
CA GLN A 191 -2.88 -8.04 9.76
C GLN A 191 -1.95 -7.84 8.57
N ALA A 192 -1.98 -6.68 7.91
CA ALA A 192 -1.21 -6.46 6.68
C ALA A 192 0.30 -6.52 6.93
N ILE A 193 0.81 -5.82 7.95
CA ILE A 193 2.23 -5.85 8.32
C ILE A 193 2.69 -7.29 8.66
N PRO A 194 2.00 -8.04 9.54
CA PRO A 194 2.34 -9.45 9.77
C PRO A 194 2.35 -10.32 8.51
N LEU A 195 1.35 -10.20 7.65
CA LEU A 195 1.27 -10.95 6.39
C LEU A 195 2.42 -10.61 5.42
N ALA A 196 2.84 -9.35 5.40
CA ALA A 196 3.98 -8.91 4.60
C ALA A 196 5.30 -9.43 5.14
N TRP A 197 5.42 -9.62 6.45
CA TRP A 197 6.62 -10.14 7.10
C TRP A 197 6.94 -11.58 6.71
N GLU A 198 5.92 -12.40 6.42
CA GLU A 198 6.05 -13.83 6.09
C GLU A 198 6.70 -14.14 4.73
N VAL A 199 7.32 -13.15 4.07
CA VAL A 199 8.09 -13.40 2.84
C VAL A 199 9.27 -14.31 3.14
N LEU A 200 9.38 -15.38 2.36
CA LEU A 200 10.59 -16.19 2.29
C LEU A 200 11.67 -15.38 1.58
N VAL A 201 12.69 -15.00 2.34
CA VAL A 201 13.87 -14.32 1.84
C VAL A 201 14.80 -15.38 1.22
N PRO A 202 15.24 -15.23 -0.05
CA PRO A 202 16.17 -16.17 -0.66
C PRO A 202 17.46 -16.29 0.18
N GLY A 203 17.87 -17.53 0.50
CA GLY A 203 19.15 -17.79 1.16
C GLY A 203 19.11 -17.96 2.69
N VAL A 204 17.97 -17.72 3.35
CA VAL A 204 17.79 -18.09 4.76
C VAL A 204 17.27 -19.52 4.82
N ALA A 205 18.16 -20.49 5.07
CA ALA A 205 17.74 -21.86 5.37
C ALA A 205 16.92 -21.84 6.67
N SER A 206 15.69 -22.35 6.60
CA SER A 206 14.81 -22.62 7.74
C SER A 206 15.37 -23.71 8.65
#